data_AF-A0A8C4SBL3-F1
#
_entry.id   AF-A0A8C4SBL3-F1
#
_cell.length_a   1.000
_cell.length_b   1.000
_cell.length_c   1.000
_cell.angle_alpha   90.00
_cell.angle_beta   90.00
_cell.angle_gamma   90.00
#
_symmetry.space_group_name_H-M   'P 1'
#
loop_
_entity.id
_entity.type
_entity.pdbx_description
1 polymer ?
#
loop_
_entity_poly.entity_id
_entity_poly.type
_entity_poly.pdbx_seq_one_letter_code
_entity_poly.pdbx_strand_id
1 'polypeptide(L)'
;MHSVFLCCSFSTSNLFFLFILNFCFAGRLTRCVRCPVAYHATDTCMAAGSVILANNSFLCPNHFTPRKGCRNHEHVNVSWCFVCSEGGSLLCCESCPAAFHRECLNIEMPEGSWFCNDCRAGKKPHYKEVVWVKVGRYRWWPAEVSHPKNIPVNIQRMKHDIGEFPVHFFGSNDYLWTYQARVFPYMEGDASSKDKMGKGVDPVYKKALQEAALRFKELQTEKEMKQLQEDKRNDKKPPPYRHIKVNKVVGKVQIFTADLSEIPRCNCKVTDETPCGQDSECINRMLLYECHPQVCPAGERCQNQCFTKRQYPEVEIFRTVARGWGLRCKTDIKKGEFVNEYVGEMIDEEECRARIKHAQEHDISNFYMLTLDKDRIIDAGPKGNHSRFMNHSCQPNCETQKWTVNGDTRVGLFALVDIAAGTELTFNYNLECLGNGKTVCKCGSPNCSGFLGVRPKNQPSSSEDKGRKLKKKTNIKRRSKSEVTKEREDECFSCGDGGQIVSCKKPGCPKVYHADCLNLTKRPAGRWECPWHQCDVCGKEAASFCEMCPNSFCKEHREGMLFISKLDGRLSCCEHDPCGPDPLEPGEIREYVPDSGAWKTMLHSQV
;
A
#
# COMPACT_ATOMS: atom_id res chain seq x y z
N MET A 1 19.73 14.02 15.97
CA MET A 1 18.76 13.94 17.09
C MET A 1 17.37 13.45 16.63
N HIS A 2 17.28 12.51 15.68
CA HIS A 2 16.04 11.85 15.28
C HIS A 2 16.36 10.43 14.82
N SER A 3 16.22 9.47 15.73
CA SER A 3 16.35 8.03 15.46
C SER A 3 15.44 7.29 16.43
N VAL A 4 14.13 7.39 16.23
CA VAL A 4 13.15 6.63 17.03
C VAL A 4 12.00 6.28 16.10
N PHE A 5 11.76 4.97 15.95
CA PHE A 5 10.56 4.24 15.52
C PHE A 5 10.91 3.16 14.48
N LEU A 6 11.39 2.01 14.97
CA LEU A 6 11.35 0.74 14.26
C LEU A 6 11.38 -0.39 15.30
N CYS A 7 10.21 -0.92 15.61
CA CYS A 7 10.04 -2.23 16.26
C CYS A 7 8.69 -2.78 15.81
N CYS A 8 8.58 -3.02 14.50
CA CYS A 8 7.66 -3.96 13.87
C CYS A 8 7.93 -3.95 12.36
N SER A 9 8.84 -4.80 11.86
CA SER A 9 8.93 -5.05 10.41
C SER A 9 9.45 -6.44 10.06
N PHE A 10 8.50 -7.27 9.61
CA PHE A 10 8.48 -8.25 8.52
C PHE A 10 9.59 -9.31 8.31
N SER A 11 9.14 -10.57 8.29
CA SER A 11 9.52 -11.56 7.28
C SER A 11 8.29 -12.32 6.78
N THR A 12 8.20 -12.38 5.46
CA THR A 12 7.21 -13.07 4.65
C THR A 12 7.44 -14.58 4.69
N SER A 13 6.69 -15.30 5.53
CA SER A 13 6.36 -16.73 5.37
C SER A 13 5.66 -17.25 6.62
N ASN A 14 4.45 -16.75 6.89
CA ASN A 14 3.40 -17.47 7.62
C ASN A 14 2.19 -16.54 7.80
N LEU A 15 1.00 -17.02 7.44
CA LEU A 15 -0.30 -16.36 7.62
C LEU A 15 -0.59 -15.95 9.09
N PHE A 16 0.25 -16.38 10.04
CA PHE A 16 0.13 -16.11 11.47
C PHE A 16 0.65 -14.73 11.93
N PHE A 17 1.52 -14.06 11.16
CA PHE A 17 2.22 -12.85 11.64
C PHE A 17 1.47 -11.53 11.47
N LEU A 18 0.56 -11.45 10.50
CA LEU A 18 -0.32 -10.28 10.32
C LEU A 18 -1.28 -10.05 11.52
N PHE A 19 -1.44 -11.04 12.39
CA PHE A 19 -2.40 -11.01 13.50
C PHE A 19 -1.98 -10.16 14.71
N ILE A 20 -0.68 -9.89 14.94
CA ILE A 20 -0.25 -9.17 16.17
C ILE A 20 -0.34 -7.64 16.01
N LEU A 21 -0.17 -7.13 14.79
CA LEU A 21 -0.07 -5.69 14.53
C LEU A 21 -1.39 -4.92 14.66
N ASN A 22 -2.53 -5.55 14.36
CA ASN A 22 -3.85 -4.89 14.43
C ASN A 22 -4.33 -4.62 15.87
N PHE A 23 -3.78 -5.29 16.87
CA PHE A 23 -4.28 -5.26 18.25
C PHE A 23 -3.82 -4.07 19.11
N CYS A 24 -2.75 -3.37 18.71
CA CYS A 24 -2.07 -2.39 19.57
C CYS A 24 -2.37 -0.92 19.18
N PHE A 25 -3.51 -0.59 18.58
CA PHE A 25 -3.83 0.80 18.18
C PHE A 25 -4.48 1.69 19.28
N ALA A 26 -4.82 1.14 20.44
CA ALA A 26 -5.50 1.90 21.51
C ALA A 26 -4.84 1.70 22.88
N GLY A 27 -3.74 2.40 23.16
CA GLY A 27 -3.13 2.41 24.49
C GLY A 27 -2.07 3.50 24.67
N ARG A 28 -1.82 3.92 25.91
CA ARG A 28 -0.71 4.83 26.23
C ARG A 28 0.61 4.06 26.11
N LEU A 29 1.51 4.54 25.26
CA LEU A 29 2.85 3.98 25.14
C LEU A 29 3.67 4.28 26.41
N THR A 30 4.33 3.26 26.94
CA THR A 30 5.38 3.36 27.96
C THR A 30 6.74 3.23 27.28
N ARG A 31 7.79 3.88 27.79
CA ARG A 31 9.11 3.91 27.15
C ARG A 31 10.18 3.27 28.02
N CYS A 32 11.16 2.63 27.37
CA CYS A 32 12.34 2.13 28.04
C CYS A 32 13.20 3.33 28.49
N VAL A 33 13.74 3.29 29.70
CA VAL A 33 14.61 4.36 30.22
C VAL A 33 16.05 4.31 29.69
N ARG A 34 16.42 3.24 28.98
CA ARG A 34 17.80 3.01 28.49
C ARG A 34 17.93 2.88 26.98
N CYS A 35 16.83 2.81 26.23
CA CYS A 35 16.85 2.67 24.78
C CYS A 35 15.54 3.18 24.16
N PRO A 36 15.45 3.35 22.83
CA PRO A 36 14.26 3.92 22.18
C PRO A 36 13.04 2.99 22.13
N VAL A 37 13.11 1.79 22.73
CA VAL A 37 12.01 0.83 22.73
C VAL A 37 10.82 1.36 23.52
N ALA A 38 9.62 1.22 22.95
CA ALA A 38 8.36 1.57 23.59
C ALA A 38 7.35 0.43 23.40
N TYR A 39 6.55 0.15 24.42
CA TYR A 39 5.48 -0.84 24.39
C TYR A 39 4.18 -0.21 24.86
N HIS A 40 3.04 -0.80 24.48
CA HIS A 40 1.80 -0.52 25.19
C HIS A 40 1.88 -1.12 26.60
N ALA A 41 1.32 -0.44 27.58
CA ALA A 41 1.30 -0.89 28.98
C ALA A 41 0.25 -2.00 29.21
N THR A 42 0.30 -3.06 28.39
CA THR A 42 -0.58 -4.23 28.47
C THR A 42 0.26 -5.50 28.40
N ASP A 43 -0.22 -6.57 29.06
CA ASP A 43 0.47 -7.87 29.09
C ASP A 43 0.62 -8.51 27.69
N THR A 44 -0.16 -8.04 26.71
CA THR A 44 -0.15 -8.55 25.32
C THR A 44 0.88 -7.89 24.42
N CYS A 45 1.34 -6.67 24.74
CA CYS A 45 2.26 -5.90 23.89
C CYS A 45 3.64 -5.71 24.56
N MET A 46 3.74 -5.92 25.88
CA MET A 46 4.99 -5.79 26.62
C MET A 46 5.81 -7.07 26.51
N ALA A 47 7.06 -6.95 26.05
CA ALA A 47 7.98 -8.08 25.99
C ALA A 47 8.24 -8.68 27.38
N ALA A 48 8.24 -10.02 27.45
CA ALA A 48 8.56 -10.75 28.66
C ALA A 48 10.00 -10.42 29.14
N GLY A 49 10.17 -10.30 30.45
CA GLY A 49 11.41 -9.86 31.07
C GLY A 49 11.57 -8.34 31.16
N SER A 50 10.59 -7.58 30.67
CA SER A 50 10.50 -6.15 30.95
C SER A 50 10.19 -5.88 32.43
N VAL A 51 10.91 -4.94 33.04
CA VAL A 51 10.70 -4.55 34.44
C VAL A 51 10.07 -3.16 34.49
N ILE A 52 8.86 -3.08 35.04
CA ILE A 52 8.15 -1.81 35.22
C ILE A 52 8.77 -1.06 36.41
N LEU A 53 9.20 0.18 36.18
CA LEU A 53 9.82 1.02 37.23
C LEU A 53 8.81 1.99 37.86
N ALA A 54 8.03 2.69 37.03
CA ALA A 54 7.07 3.71 37.44
C ALA A 54 5.98 3.89 36.36
N ASN A 55 4.95 4.69 36.66
CA ASN A 55 3.87 4.97 35.69
C ASN A 55 4.45 5.66 34.44
N ASN A 56 4.54 4.89 33.33
CA ASN A 56 5.08 5.23 32.01
C ASN A 56 6.57 4.99 31.74
N SER A 57 7.28 4.27 32.60
CA SER A 57 8.67 3.89 32.34
C SER A 57 8.95 2.45 32.70
N PHE A 58 9.72 1.77 31.86
CA PHE A 58 10.17 0.40 32.10
C PHE A 58 11.63 0.21 31.68
N LEU A 59 12.19 -0.96 31.99
CA LEU A 59 13.45 -1.45 31.44
C LEU A 59 13.16 -2.64 30.53
N CYS A 60 13.53 -2.54 29.26
CA CYS A 60 13.29 -3.59 28.27
C CYS A 60 14.33 -4.73 28.38
N PRO A 61 14.02 -5.93 27.87
CA PRO A 61 14.91 -7.09 27.95
C PRO A 61 16.18 -6.95 27.09
N ASN A 62 16.28 -5.96 26.19
CA ASN A 62 17.50 -5.75 25.39
C ASN A 62 18.72 -5.35 26.23
N HIS A 63 18.53 -5.03 27.51
CA HIS A 63 19.60 -4.69 28.44
C HIS A 63 20.01 -5.86 29.34
N PHE A 64 19.58 -7.08 29.02
CA PHE A 64 20.04 -8.28 29.69
C PHE A 64 21.47 -8.63 29.26
N THR A 65 22.33 -8.91 30.23
CA THR A 65 23.68 -9.40 29.99
C THR A 65 23.82 -10.80 30.59
N PRO A 66 24.07 -11.84 29.77
CA PRO A 66 24.35 -13.19 30.25
C PRO A 66 25.47 -13.23 31.29
N ARG A 67 25.27 -13.97 32.39
CA ARG A 67 26.26 -14.12 33.46
C ARG A 67 27.22 -15.25 33.10
N LYS A 68 28.53 -14.99 33.15
CA LYS A 68 29.56 -16.01 32.94
C LYS A 68 29.43 -17.10 34.03
N GLY A 69 29.48 -18.37 33.62
CA GLY A 69 29.38 -19.53 34.53
C GLY A 69 27.96 -19.91 34.94
N CYS A 70 26.93 -19.16 34.54
CA CYS A 70 25.54 -19.58 34.75
C CYS A 70 25.07 -20.45 33.58
N ARG A 71 24.91 -21.76 33.79
CA ARG A 71 24.44 -22.73 32.77
C ARG A 71 23.11 -22.34 32.11
N ASN A 72 22.29 -21.54 32.78
CA ASN A 72 21.00 -21.09 32.25
C ASN A 72 21.09 -19.80 31.42
N HIS A 73 22.26 -19.16 31.36
CA HIS A 73 22.54 -17.97 30.54
C HIS A 73 23.40 -18.31 29.30
N GLU A 74 23.72 -19.59 29.08
CA GLU A 74 24.39 -20.05 27.86
C GLU A 74 23.42 -20.02 26.68
N HIS A 75 23.82 -19.32 25.62
CA HIS A 75 23.10 -19.26 24.34
C HIS A 75 23.02 -20.66 23.73
N VAL A 76 21.84 -21.03 23.23
CA VAL A 76 21.62 -22.34 22.59
C VAL A 76 20.99 -22.11 21.23
N ASN A 77 21.38 -22.91 20.24
CA ASN A 77 20.74 -22.97 18.94
C ASN A 77 20.16 -24.36 18.71
N VAL A 78 19.09 -24.44 17.91
CA VAL A 78 18.58 -25.73 17.44
C VAL A 78 19.55 -26.35 16.43
N SER A 79 19.46 -27.67 16.27
CA SER A 79 20.30 -28.42 15.34
C SER A 79 19.61 -28.70 13.99
N TRP A 80 18.55 -27.96 13.67
CA TRP A 80 17.76 -28.10 12.44
C TRP A 80 17.34 -26.73 11.92
N CYS A 81 17.09 -26.66 10.61
CA CYS A 81 16.61 -25.45 9.95
C CYS A 81 15.12 -25.21 10.24
N PHE A 82 14.75 -23.98 10.58
CA PHE A 82 13.34 -23.59 10.81
C PHE A 82 12.47 -23.59 9.53
N VAL A 83 13.08 -23.62 8.34
CA VAL A 83 12.36 -23.62 7.05
C VAL A 83 12.12 -25.05 6.55
N CYS A 84 13.16 -25.87 6.44
CA CYS A 84 13.05 -27.22 5.89
C CYS A 84 13.03 -28.35 6.94
N SER A 85 13.26 -28.04 8.22
CA SER A 85 13.35 -29.01 9.33
C SER A 85 14.52 -30.02 9.25
N GLU A 86 15.46 -29.82 8.33
CA GLU A 86 16.64 -30.68 8.17
C GLU A 86 17.86 -30.16 8.95
N GLY A 87 18.77 -31.06 9.31
CA GLY A 87 20.07 -30.72 9.88
C GLY A 87 21.09 -30.26 8.83
N GLY A 88 22.33 -30.01 9.25
CA GLY A 88 23.45 -29.68 8.35
C GLY A 88 24.20 -28.44 8.78
N SER A 89 24.79 -27.72 7.81
CA SER A 89 25.46 -26.45 8.03
C SER A 89 24.43 -25.34 8.22
N LEU A 90 24.31 -24.79 9.42
CA LEU A 90 23.25 -23.86 9.81
C LEU A 90 23.83 -22.51 10.24
N LEU A 91 23.21 -21.44 9.76
CA LEU A 91 23.37 -20.08 10.26
C LEU A 91 22.59 -19.94 11.57
N CYS A 92 23.31 -19.66 12.65
CA CYS A 92 22.77 -19.56 14.00
C CYS A 92 22.53 -18.10 14.37
N CYS A 93 21.31 -17.77 14.80
CA CYS A 93 21.01 -16.43 15.31
C CYS A 93 21.71 -16.20 16.65
N GLU A 94 22.22 -14.99 16.90
CA GLU A 94 22.88 -14.62 18.17
C GLU A 94 21.92 -14.18 19.30
N SER A 95 20.63 -13.98 19.00
CA SER A 95 19.63 -13.51 19.97
C SER A 95 18.55 -14.53 20.32
N CYS A 96 18.42 -15.59 19.53
CA CYS A 96 17.40 -16.61 19.74
C CYS A 96 17.91 -17.98 19.29
N PRO A 97 17.22 -19.07 19.68
CA PRO A 97 17.63 -20.41 19.30
C PRO A 97 17.51 -20.76 17.82
N ALA A 98 16.92 -19.89 17.00
CA ALA A 98 16.64 -20.21 15.61
C ALA A 98 17.92 -20.42 14.80
N ALA A 99 17.85 -21.40 13.90
CA ALA A 99 18.91 -21.74 12.97
C ALA A 99 18.31 -22.01 11.59
N PHE A 100 19.05 -21.65 10.53
CA PHE A 100 18.55 -21.69 9.15
C PHE A 100 19.66 -22.12 8.19
N HIS A 101 19.32 -22.78 7.09
CA HIS A 101 20.24 -22.90 5.97
C HIS A 101 20.33 -21.57 5.24
N ARG A 102 21.53 -21.25 4.75
CA ARG A 102 21.78 -20.08 3.90
C ARG A 102 20.89 -20.12 2.65
N GLU A 103 20.76 -21.29 2.06
CA GLU A 103 19.97 -21.56 0.86
C GLU A 103 18.46 -21.39 1.12
N CYS A 104 17.98 -21.78 2.31
CA CYS A 104 16.58 -21.60 2.69
C CYS A 104 16.19 -20.13 2.89
N LEU A 105 17.15 -19.27 3.21
CA LEU A 105 16.92 -17.82 3.35
C LEU A 105 17.22 -17.04 2.07
N ASN A 106 17.83 -17.68 1.07
CA ASN A 106 18.33 -17.05 -0.16
C ASN A 106 19.21 -15.83 0.12
N ILE A 107 20.16 -15.97 1.04
CA ILE A 107 21.12 -14.92 1.41
C ILE A 107 22.56 -15.34 1.12
N GLU A 108 23.45 -14.37 0.97
CA GLU A 108 24.89 -14.61 0.96
C GLU A 108 25.41 -14.88 2.37
N MET A 109 26.63 -15.41 2.48
CA MET A 109 27.23 -15.69 3.79
C MET A 109 27.49 -14.35 4.50
N PRO A 110 26.84 -14.08 5.64
CA PRO A 110 27.03 -12.81 6.34
C PRO A 110 28.41 -12.75 7.00
N GLU A 111 29.05 -11.59 6.95
CA GLU A 111 30.28 -11.33 7.69
C GLU A 111 29.96 -10.91 9.13
N GLY A 112 30.45 -11.67 10.12
CA GLY A 112 30.28 -11.35 11.53
C GLY A 112 28.95 -11.83 12.15
N SER A 113 28.39 -11.01 13.04
CA SER A 113 27.20 -11.37 13.82
C SER A 113 25.94 -11.41 12.96
N TRP A 114 25.12 -12.45 13.15
CA TRP A 114 23.89 -12.63 12.37
C TRP A 114 22.65 -12.75 13.24
N PHE A 115 21.59 -12.04 12.84
CA PHE A 115 20.28 -12.05 13.48
C PHE A 115 19.23 -12.53 12.49
N CYS A 116 18.38 -13.48 12.92
CA CYS A 116 17.25 -13.91 12.12
C CYS A 116 16.25 -12.77 11.91
N ASN A 117 15.38 -12.92 10.90
CA ASN A 117 14.41 -11.89 10.57
C ASN A 117 13.51 -11.51 11.75
N ASP A 118 13.08 -12.48 12.56
CA ASP A 118 12.28 -12.23 13.77
C ASP A 118 13.03 -11.34 14.78
N CYS A 119 14.32 -11.62 15.04
CA CYS A 119 15.14 -10.82 15.94
C CYS A 119 15.42 -9.42 15.37
N ARG A 120 15.69 -9.31 14.05
CA ARG A 120 15.88 -8.02 13.37
C ARG A 120 14.61 -7.17 13.37
N ALA A 121 13.44 -7.81 13.27
CA ALA A 121 12.13 -7.18 13.39
C ALA A 121 11.81 -6.71 14.83
N GLY A 122 12.65 -7.06 15.81
CA GLY A 122 12.44 -6.74 17.22
C GLY A 122 11.46 -7.65 17.93
N LYS A 123 11.14 -8.83 17.38
CA LYS A 123 10.21 -9.78 18.00
C LYS A 123 10.79 -10.33 19.30
N LYS A 124 9.96 -10.33 20.34
CA LYS A 124 10.29 -10.84 21.68
C LYS A 124 9.19 -11.78 22.16
N PRO A 125 9.50 -12.72 23.08
CA PRO A 125 8.48 -13.48 23.77
C PRO A 125 7.55 -12.56 24.56
N HIS A 126 6.26 -12.85 24.58
CA HIS A 126 5.27 -12.14 25.40
C HIS A 126 4.68 -13.04 26.49
N TYR A 127 4.10 -12.42 27.51
CA TYR A 127 3.36 -13.16 28.54
C TYR A 127 2.16 -13.88 27.92
N LYS A 128 1.85 -15.06 28.46
CA LYS A 128 0.83 -16.01 27.98
C LYS A 128 1.13 -16.64 26.63
N GLU A 129 2.32 -16.44 26.05
CA GLU A 129 2.71 -17.21 24.86
C GLU A 129 3.13 -18.63 25.24
N VAL A 130 2.74 -19.59 24.39
CA VAL A 130 3.22 -20.97 24.45
C VAL A 130 4.55 -21.03 23.69
N VAL A 131 5.59 -21.52 24.35
CA VAL A 131 6.97 -21.56 23.83
C VAL A 131 7.62 -22.91 24.09
N TRP A 132 8.59 -23.25 23.25
CA TRP A 132 9.55 -24.32 23.52
C TRP A 132 10.70 -23.77 24.34
N VAL A 133 11.10 -24.49 25.40
CA VAL A 133 12.16 -24.07 26.31
C VAL A 133 13.25 -25.13 26.38
N LYS A 134 14.52 -24.68 26.36
CA LYS A 134 15.69 -25.55 26.54
C LYS A 134 16.28 -25.38 27.94
N VAL A 135 16.33 -26.50 28.68
CA VAL A 135 16.95 -26.56 30.01
C VAL A 135 18.08 -27.57 30.02
N GLY A 136 19.32 -27.09 30.10
CA GLY A 136 20.51 -27.95 30.17
C GLY A 136 20.53 -29.03 29.08
N ARG A 137 20.69 -30.30 29.48
CA ARG A 137 20.72 -31.45 28.56
C ARG A 137 19.34 -32.07 28.27
N TYR A 138 18.28 -31.58 28.91
CA TYR A 138 16.93 -32.08 28.69
C TYR A 138 16.43 -31.74 27.28
N ARG A 139 15.45 -32.49 26.81
CA ARG A 139 14.77 -32.19 25.53
C ARG A 139 14.11 -30.81 25.57
N TRP A 140 13.82 -30.26 24.40
CA TRP A 140 12.93 -29.12 24.30
C TRP A 140 11.57 -29.47 24.90
N TRP A 141 11.10 -28.65 25.83
CA TRP A 141 9.87 -28.88 26.57
C TRP A 141 8.91 -27.70 26.37
N PRO A 142 7.60 -27.94 26.16
CA PRO A 142 6.65 -26.86 25.98
C PRO A 142 6.31 -26.19 27.32
N ALA A 143 6.22 -24.86 27.32
CA ALA A 143 5.89 -24.07 28.51
C ALA A 143 5.07 -22.83 28.13
N GLU A 144 4.36 -22.26 29.10
CA GLU A 144 3.71 -20.95 28.98
C GLU A 144 4.58 -19.88 29.66
N VAL A 145 4.81 -18.76 28.97
CA VAL A 145 5.48 -17.60 29.56
C VAL A 145 4.56 -16.96 30.60
N SER A 146 4.93 -17.05 31.87
CA SER A 146 4.13 -16.57 32.99
C SER A 146 4.44 -15.13 33.35
N HIS A 147 3.42 -14.38 33.79
CA HIS A 147 3.64 -13.05 34.34
C HIS A 147 4.21 -13.15 35.76
N PRO A 148 5.26 -12.38 36.15
CA PRO A 148 5.87 -12.45 37.48
C PRO A 148 4.93 -12.20 38.68
N LYS A 149 3.76 -11.58 38.43
CA LYS A 149 2.70 -11.39 39.45
C LYS A 149 1.85 -12.64 39.70
N ASN A 150 1.85 -13.59 38.77
CA ASN A 150 0.94 -14.73 38.76
C ASN A 150 1.66 -16.05 39.11
N ILE A 151 2.93 -15.97 39.50
CA ILE A 151 3.73 -17.15 39.87
C ILE A 151 3.77 -17.35 41.39
N PRO A 152 4.03 -18.58 41.87
CA PRO A 152 4.19 -18.85 43.29
C PRO A 152 5.32 -18.02 43.95
N VAL A 153 5.12 -17.60 45.20
CA VAL A 153 6.03 -16.69 45.93
C VAL A 153 7.46 -17.26 46.05
N ASN A 154 7.60 -18.57 46.20
CA ASN A 154 8.90 -19.24 46.23
C ASN A 154 9.68 -19.07 44.92
N ILE A 155 8.99 -19.11 43.77
CA ILE A 155 9.58 -18.89 42.45
C ILE A 155 9.92 -17.42 42.25
N GLN A 156 9.04 -16.52 42.70
CA GLN A 156 9.27 -15.07 42.61
C GLN A 156 10.52 -14.62 43.41
N ARG A 157 10.82 -15.30 44.52
CA ARG A 157 12.00 -15.03 45.37
C ARG A 157 13.31 -15.59 44.81
N MET A 158 13.27 -16.42 43.77
CA MET A 158 14.49 -16.91 43.14
C MET A 158 15.28 -15.76 42.53
N LYS A 159 16.61 -15.82 42.61
CA LYS A 159 17.49 -14.80 42.03
C LYS A 159 17.35 -14.80 40.50
N HIS A 160 16.91 -13.68 39.95
CA HIS A 160 16.77 -13.43 38.52
C HIS A 160 17.25 -12.02 38.17
N ASP A 161 17.57 -11.79 36.90
CA ASP A 161 17.97 -10.52 36.33
C ASP A 161 16.89 -9.91 35.43
N ILE A 162 17.07 -8.63 35.13
CA ILE A 162 16.27 -7.90 34.14
C ILE A 162 16.43 -8.56 32.77
N GLY A 163 15.32 -8.91 32.13
CA GLY A 163 15.28 -9.64 30.86
C GLY A 163 15.08 -11.14 31.00
N GLU A 164 15.17 -11.69 32.22
CA GLU A 164 14.65 -13.02 32.51
C GLU A 164 13.15 -12.97 32.78
N PHE A 165 12.44 -14.03 32.43
CA PHE A 165 11.02 -14.21 32.68
C PHE A 165 10.72 -15.64 33.13
N PRO A 166 9.70 -15.84 33.97
CA PRO A 166 9.33 -17.16 34.42
C PRO A 166 8.51 -17.88 33.35
N VAL A 167 8.83 -19.16 33.14
CA VAL A 167 8.04 -20.07 32.30
C VAL A 167 7.44 -21.16 33.17
N HIS A 168 6.21 -21.58 32.84
CA HIS A 168 5.48 -22.67 33.48
C HIS A 168 5.46 -23.88 32.55
N PHE A 169 6.10 -24.98 32.92
CA PHE A 169 6.19 -26.17 32.09
C PHE A 169 4.88 -26.96 32.10
N PHE A 170 4.35 -27.25 30.92
CA PHE A 170 3.19 -28.13 30.80
C PHE A 170 3.55 -29.55 31.25
N GLY A 171 2.57 -30.29 31.76
CA GLY A 171 2.71 -31.65 32.26
C GLY A 171 3.35 -31.76 33.65
N SER A 172 4.54 -31.16 33.86
CA SER A 172 5.25 -31.22 35.15
C SER A 172 4.79 -30.13 36.15
N ASN A 173 4.24 -29.02 35.65
CA ASN A 173 3.85 -27.84 36.42
C ASN A 173 5.01 -27.17 37.20
N ASP A 174 6.25 -27.39 36.76
CA ASP A 174 7.42 -26.71 37.30
C ASP A 174 7.55 -25.30 36.73
N TYR A 175 8.28 -24.46 37.45
CA TYR A 175 8.63 -23.11 36.99
C TYR A 175 10.13 -22.94 36.86
N LEU A 176 10.55 -22.12 35.91
CA LEU A 176 11.95 -21.72 35.74
C LEU A 176 12.05 -20.27 35.24
N TRP A 177 13.01 -19.52 35.76
CA TRP A 177 13.44 -18.26 35.16
C TRP A 177 14.36 -18.54 33.98
N THR A 178 14.02 -18.00 32.82
CA THR A 178 14.78 -18.16 31.57
C THR A 178 14.79 -16.85 30.80
N TYR A 179 15.46 -16.83 29.65
CA TYR A 179 15.58 -15.64 28.81
C TYR A 179 15.42 -15.99 27.32
N GLN A 180 15.32 -14.97 26.48
CA GLN A 180 14.96 -15.09 25.06
C GLN A 180 15.78 -16.14 24.30
N ALA A 181 17.09 -16.25 24.54
CA ALA A 181 17.95 -17.15 23.76
C ALA A 181 17.82 -18.64 24.14
N ARG A 182 16.84 -18.99 24.99
CA ARG A 182 16.50 -20.38 25.33
C ARG A 182 15.08 -20.76 24.99
N VAL A 183 14.34 -19.85 24.37
CA VAL A 183 12.95 -20.08 24.02
C VAL A 183 12.68 -19.74 22.56
N PHE A 184 11.76 -20.48 21.95
CA PHE A 184 11.20 -20.11 20.66
C PHE A 184 9.70 -20.43 20.62
N PRO A 185 8.90 -19.76 19.77
CA PRO A 185 7.45 -19.93 19.75
C PRO A 185 7.00 -21.35 19.45
N TYR A 186 5.91 -21.78 20.08
CA TYR A 186 5.20 -22.99 19.71
C TYR A 186 4.34 -22.74 18.46
N MET A 187 4.30 -23.71 17.54
CA MET A 187 3.65 -23.59 16.24
C MET A 187 2.53 -24.62 16.06
N GLU A 188 1.61 -24.33 15.13
CA GLU A 188 0.57 -25.29 14.75
C GLU A 188 1.20 -26.52 14.08
N GLY A 189 0.81 -27.73 14.52
CA GLY A 189 1.40 -28.98 14.04
C GLY A 189 2.51 -29.56 14.93
N ASP A 190 3.04 -28.79 15.88
CA ASP A 190 4.06 -29.25 16.84
C ASP A 190 3.57 -30.43 17.71
N ALA A 191 2.26 -30.50 17.97
CA ALA A 191 1.62 -31.59 18.71
C ALA A 191 1.59 -32.93 17.93
N SER A 192 1.65 -32.85 16.60
CA SER A 192 1.41 -33.96 15.67
C SER A 192 2.66 -34.50 15.00
N SER A 193 3.85 -34.02 15.37
CA SER A 193 5.13 -34.54 14.86
C SER A 193 5.34 -35.98 15.35
N LYS A 194 4.73 -36.94 14.64
CA LYS A 194 4.77 -38.38 14.90
C LYS A 194 6.19 -38.94 14.75
N ASP A 195 7.05 -38.26 14.00
CA ASP A 195 8.42 -38.70 13.68
C ASP A 195 9.38 -38.73 14.87
N LYS A 196 8.96 -38.22 16.05
CA LYS A 196 9.77 -38.25 17.28
C LYS A 196 9.20 -39.13 18.40
N MET A 197 8.06 -39.80 18.19
CA MET A 197 7.49 -40.73 19.18
C MET A 197 8.14 -42.12 19.06
N GLY A 198 9.39 -42.24 19.52
CA GLY A 198 9.96 -43.55 19.80
C GLY A 198 9.09 -44.33 20.80
N LYS A 199 9.08 -45.67 20.72
CA LYS A 199 8.44 -46.50 21.75
C LYS A 199 9.09 -46.18 23.11
N GLY A 200 8.32 -45.71 24.09
CA GLY A 200 8.81 -45.40 25.45
C GLY A 200 8.84 -43.93 25.87
N VAL A 201 8.18 -43.01 25.15
CA VAL A 201 8.09 -41.59 25.59
C VAL A 201 7.37 -41.47 26.94
N ASP A 202 8.03 -40.77 27.88
CA ASP A 202 7.55 -40.39 29.22
C ASP A 202 6.08 -39.90 29.20
N PRO A 203 5.17 -40.49 30.02
CA PRO A 203 3.79 -40.03 30.15
C PRO A 203 3.65 -38.54 30.45
N VAL A 204 4.56 -37.97 31.26
CA VAL A 204 4.53 -36.54 31.63
C VAL A 204 4.78 -35.66 30.40
N TYR A 205 5.69 -36.09 29.51
CA TYR A 205 5.98 -35.36 28.28
C TYR A 205 4.81 -35.42 27.28
N LYS A 206 4.13 -36.57 27.18
CA LYS A 206 2.93 -36.69 26.32
C LYS A 206 1.82 -35.76 26.81
N LYS A 207 1.59 -35.73 28.13
CA LYS A 207 0.64 -34.82 28.77
C LYS A 207 1.02 -33.36 28.49
N ALA A 208 2.31 -33.01 28.59
CA ALA A 208 2.80 -31.67 28.30
C ALA A 208 2.47 -31.19 26.88
N LEU A 209 2.65 -32.05 25.87
CA LEU A 209 2.32 -31.72 24.47
C LEU A 209 0.81 -31.53 24.27
N GLN A 210 -0.02 -32.35 24.91
CA GLN A 210 -1.48 -32.23 24.83
C GLN A 210 -1.98 -30.94 25.47
N GLU A 211 -1.48 -30.61 26.67
CA GLU A 211 -1.82 -29.37 27.37
C GLU A 211 -1.35 -28.13 26.59
N ALA A 212 -0.13 -28.16 26.05
CA ALA A 212 0.40 -27.07 25.22
C ALA A 212 -0.43 -26.86 23.96
N ALA A 213 -0.82 -27.95 23.27
CA ALA A 213 -1.66 -27.88 22.08
C ALA A 213 -3.05 -27.31 22.37
N LEU A 214 -3.68 -27.75 23.47
CA LEU A 214 -4.96 -27.24 23.92
C LEU A 214 -4.87 -25.75 24.23
N ARG A 215 -3.87 -25.36 25.03
CA ARG A 215 -3.66 -23.98 25.44
C ARG A 215 -3.36 -23.06 24.26
N PHE A 216 -2.55 -23.52 23.31
CA PHE A 216 -2.25 -22.78 22.09
C PHE A 216 -3.52 -22.52 21.28
N LYS A 217 -4.40 -23.53 21.13
CA LYS A 217 -5.68 -23.39 20.44
C LYS A 217 -6.63 -22.42 21.15
N GLU A 218 -6.72 -22.47 22.48
CA GLU A 218 -7.50 -21.50 23.26
C GLU A 218 -7.03 -20.07 22.98
N LEU A 219 -5.72 -19.82 23.04
CA LEU A 219 -5.14 -18.51 22.77
C LEU A 219 -5.39 -18.02 21.33
N GLN A 220 -5.38 -18.92 20.34
CA GLN A 220 -5.77 -18.59 18.97
C GLN A 220 -7.25 -18.14 18.92
N THR A 221 -8.16 -18.92 19.50
CA THR A 221 -9.59 -18.57 19.51
C THR A 221 -9.90 -17.28 20.28
N GLU A 222 -9.20 -17.01 21.39
CA GLU A 222 -9.33 -15.74 22.12
C GLU A 222 -8.90 -14.54 21.25
N LYS A 223 -7.82 -14.68 20.47
CA LYS A 223 -7.35 -13.65 19.54
C LYS A 223 -8.36 -13.43 18.41
N GLU A 224 -8.87 -14.50 17.79
CA GLU A 224 -9.90 -14.41 16.74
C GLU A 224 -11.19 -13.74 17.24
N MET A 225 -11.68 -14.14 18.42
CA MET A 225 -12.88 -13.53 18.99
C MET A 225 -12.72 -12.03 19.27
N LYS A 226 -11.55 -11.61 19.78
CA LYS A 226 -11.29 -10.18 19.97
C LYS A 226 -11.19 -9.44 18.63
N GLN A 227 -10.59 -10.04 17.60
CA GLN A 227 -10.55 -9.45 16.26
C GLN A 227 -11.96 -9.22 15.72
N LEU A 228 -12.84 -10.23 15.83
CA LEU A 228 -14.24 -10.10 15.42
C LEU A 228 -15.00 -9.01 16.20
N GLN A 229 -14.69 -8.83 17.48
CA GLN A 229 -15.26 -7.74 18.28
C GLN A 229 -14.78 -6.37 17.81
N GLU A 230 -13.50 -6.25 17.44
CA GLU A 230 -12.94 -5.02 16.90
C GLU A 230 -13.47 -4.71 15.50
N ASP A 231 -13.59 -5.71 14.63
CA ASP A 231 -14.18 -5.55 13.29
C ASP A 231 -15.63 -5.06 13.39
N LYS A 232 -16.42 -5.66 14.29
CA LYS A 232 -17.78 -5.19 14.61
C LYS A 232 -17.81 -3.76 15.18
N ARG A 233 -16.77 -3.34 15.90
CA ARG A 233 -16.64 -1.95 16.40
C ARG A 233 -16.25 -0.99 15.27
N ASN A 234 -15.33 -1.41 14.41
CA ASN A 234 -14.85 -0.67 13.25
C ASN A 234 -15.93 -0.51 12.17
N ASP A 235 -16.92 -1.40 12.13
CA ASP A 235 -18.13 -1.22 11.31
C ASP A 235 -19.11 -0.20 11.89
N LYS A 236 -19.06 0.11 13.20
CA LYS A 236 -19.94 1.11 13.83
C LYS A 236 -19.43 2.54 13.69
N LYS A 237 -18.12 2.77 13.64
CA LYS A 237 -17.52 4.09 13.50
C LYS A 237 -16.25 4.04 12.66
N PRO A 238 -15.97 5.04 11.81
CA PRO A 238 -14.74 5.11 11.05
C PRO A 238 -13.52 5.24 11.96
N PRO A 239 -12.31 4.86 11.48
CA PRO A 239 -11.07 5.08 12.19
C PRO A 239 -10.92 6.55 12.64
N PRO A 240 -10.29 6.80 13.79
CA PRO A 240 -10.15 8.15 14.31
C PRO A 240 -9.30 9.02 13.36
N TYR A 241 -9.79 10.22 13.09
CA TYR A 241 -9.08 11.27 12.37
C TYR A 241 -9.35 12.60 13.06
N ARG A 242 -8.47 13.60 12.87
CA ARG A 242 -8.69 14.93 13.43
C ARG A 242 -9.49 15.77 12.45
N HIS A 243 -10.71 16.15 12.82
CA HIS A 243 -11.51 17.06 12.01
C HIS A 243 -10.90 18.47 11.99
N ILE A 244 -10.64 19.01 10.79
CA ILE A 244 -10.07 20.36 10.57
C ILE A 244 -10.95 21.16 9.60
N LYS A 245 -10.85 22.49 9.65
CA LYS A 245 -11.65 23.42 8.83
C LYS A 245 -10.89 24.02 7.64
N VAL A 246 -9.56 24.02 7.71
CA VAL A 246 -8.65 24.63 6.72
C VAL A 246 -7.37 23.79 6.64
N ASN A 247 -6.66 23.87 5.52
CA ASN A 247 -5.43 23.12 5.30
C ASN A 247 -4.37 23.42 6.37
N LYS A 248 -3.57 22.40 6.72
CA LYS A 248 -2.48 22.52 7.69
C LYS A 248 -1.15 22.19 7.04
N VAL A 249 -0.29 23.19 6.89
CA VAL A 249 1.06 23.00 6.36
C VAL A 249 1.90 22.10 7.25
N VAL A 250 2.71 21.26 6.63
CA VAL A 250 3.67 20.36 7.27
C VAL A 250 5.02 20.50 6.56
N GLY A 251 6.10 20.49 7.33
CA GLY A 251 7.45 20.56 6.77
C GLY A 251 7.76 21.92 6.16
N LYS A 252 8.24 21.91 4.91
CA LYS A 252 8.72 23.10 4.19
C LYS A 252 7.63 23.80 3.36
N VAL A 253 6.43 23.22 3.29
CA VAL A 253 5.33 23.74 2.48
C VAL A 253 4.82 25.07 3.04
N GLN A 254 4.51 26.00 2.14
CA GLN A 254 3.98 27.32 2.48
C GLN A 254 2.60 27.55 1.85
N ILE A 255 1.79 28.36 2.54
CA ILE A 255 0.54 28.93 2.02
C ILE A 255 0.87 30.36 1.60
N PHE A 256 0.49 30.71 0.36
CA PHE A 256 0.65 32.06 -0.16
C PHE A 256 -0.60 32.88 0.17
N THR A 257 -0.41 34.14 0.55
CA THR A 257 -1.51 35.09 0.73
C THR A 257 -1.26 36.28 -0.16
N ALA A 258 -2.17 36.55 -1.09
CA ALA A 258 -2.11 37.71 -1.95
C ALA A 258 -2.51 38.98 -1.20
N ASP A 259 -1.87 40.09 -1.57
CA ASP A 259 -2.31 41.41 -1.15
C ASP A 259 -3.64 41.77 -1.83
N LEU A 260 -4.43 42.64 -1.19
CA LEU A 260 -5.75 43.06 -1.72
C LEU A 260 -5.67 43.66 -3.14
N SER A 261 -4.52 44.23 -3.52
CA SER A 261 -4.26 44.78 -4.85
C SER A 261 -4.11 43.73 -5.94
N GLU A 262 -3.71 42.51 -5.59
CA GLU A 262 -3.52 41.40 -6.52
C GLU A 262 -4.81 40.61 -6.77
N ILE A 263 -5.84 40.84 -5.94
CA ILE A 263 -7.12 40.17 -6.06
C ILE A 263 -7.92 40.77 -7.23
N PRO A 264 -8.35 39.96 -8.22
CA PRO A 264 -9.10 40.46 -9.36
C PRO A 264 -10.49 40.96 -8.95
N ARG A 265 -10.85 42.15 -9.44
CA ARG A 265 -12.21 42.72 -9.29
C ARG A 265 -13.12 42.19 -10.39
N CYS A 266 -14.26 41.62 -10.02
CA CYS A 266 -15.25 41.14 -11.00
C CYS A 266 -16.05 42.28 -11.66
N ASN A 267 -16.78 41.94 -12.72
CA ASN A 267 -17.66 42.82 -13.51
C ASN A 267 -19.10 42.95 -12.96
N CYS A 268 -19.51 42.16 -11.95
CA CYS A 268 -20.86 42.21 -11.39
C CYS A 268 -21.16 43.50 -10.61
N LYS A 269 -22.44 43.83 -10.45
CA LYS A 269 -22.92 45.02 -9.73
C LYS A 269 -23.79 44.64 -8.54
N VAL A 270 -23.88 45.53 -7.56
CA VAL A 270 -24.79 45.36 -6.39
C VAL A 270 -26.25 45.25 -6.82
N THR A 271 -26.62 45.87 -7.95
CA THR A 271 -27.98 45.92 -8.49
C THR A 271 -28.45 44.61 -9.12
N ASP A 272 -27.53 43.68 -9.41
CA ASP A 272 -27.88 42.40 -10.02
C ASP A 272 -28.76 41.59 -9.05
N GLU A 273 -29.64 40.73 -9.60
CA GLU A 273 -30.52 39.90 -8.76
C GLU A 273 -29.70 38.94 -7.89
N THR A 274 -28.77 38.20 -8.51
CA THR A 274 -27.86 37.24 -7.86
C THR A 274 -26.40 37.56 -8.21
N PRO A 275 -25.80 38.61 -7.61
CA PRO A 275 -24.46 39.06 -7.97
C PRO A 275 -23.41 38.01 -7.62
N CYS A 276 -22.59 37.66 -8.62
CA CYS A 276 -21.60 36.59 -8.54
C CYS A 276 -22.18 35.19 -8.20
N GLY A 277 -23.50 35.00 -8.39
CA GLY A 277 -24.18 33.71 -8.24
C GLY A 277 -23.82 32.71 -9.33
N GLN A 278 -24.36 31.50 -9.24
CA GLN A 278 -24.04 30.39 -10.13
C GLN A 278 -24.34 30.70 -11.60
N ASP A 279 -25.48 31.33 -11.88
CA ASP A 279 -25.96 31.66 -13.23
C ASP A 279 -25.55 33.07 -13.68
N SER A 280 -24.65 33.74 -12.94
CA SER A 280 -24.19 35.09 -13.27
C SER A 280 -23.02 35.08 -14.26
N GLU A 281 -22.89 36.12 -15.07
CA GLU A 281 -21.72 36.36 -15.95
C GLU A 281 -20.50 36.90 -15.19
N CYS A 282 -20.28 36.42 -13.97
CA CYS A 282 -19.18 36.85 -13.11
C CYS A 282 -17.85 36.31 -13.63
N ILE A 283 -16.98 37.21 -14.11
CA ILE A 283 -15.67 36.85 -14.65
C ILE A 283 -14.81 36.07 -13.64
N ASN A 284 -14.86 36.43 -12.36
CA ASN A 284 -14.10 35.72 -11.33
C ASN A 284 -14.58 34.27 -11.19
N ARG A 285 -15.90 34.03 -11.17
CA ARG A 285 -16.46 32.67 -11.10
C ARG A 285 -16.12 31.84 -12.33
N MET A 286 -16.23 32.44 -13.53
CA MET A 286 -15.86 31.76 -14.78
C MET A 286 -14.39 31.36 -14.84
N LEU A 287 -13.51 32.14 -14.21
CA LEU A 287 -12.08 31.88 -14.13
C LEU A 287 -11.66 31.12 -12.86
N LEU A 288 -12.63 30.64 -12.06
CA LEU A 288 -12.40 29.89 -10.81
C LEU A 288 -11.62 30.69 -9.74
N TYR A 289 -11.87 32.00 -9.66
CA TYR A 289 -11.41 32.89 -8.60
C TYR A 289 -12.53 33.15 -7.60
N GLU A 290 -12.24 33.02 -6.30
CA GLU A 290 -13.13 33.48 -5.25
C GLU A 290 -13.09 35.01 -5.14
N CYS A 291 -14.25 35.65 -5.01
CA CYS A 291 -14.32 37.10 -4.81
C CYS A 291 -13.93 37.46 -3.38
N HIS A 292 -13.14 38.52 -3.21
CA HIS A 292 -12.88 39.07 -1.88
C HIS A 292 -13.95 40.11 -1.51
N PRO A 293 -14.51 40.10 -0.28
CA PRO A 293 -15.62 40.99 0.12
C PRO A 293 -15.28 42.48 0.00
N GLN A 294 -14.02 42.87 0.24
CA GLN A 294 -13.59 44.27 0.15
C GLN A 294 -13.29 44.73 -1.29
N VAL A 295 -13.13 43.81 -2.24
CA VAL A 295 -12.72 44.13 -3.63
C VAL A 295 -13.90 44.03 -4.59
N CYS A 296 -14.81 43.10 -4.34
CA CYS A 296 -15.99 42.84 -5.15
C CYS A 296 -16.95 44.05 -5.15
N PRO A 297 -17.40 44.56 -6.31
CA PRO A 297 -18.34 45.67 -6.34
C PRO A 297 -19.68 45.33 -5.70
N ALA A 298 -20.07 44.06 -5.68
CA ALA A 298 -21.31 43.59 -5.05
C ALA A 298 -21.26 43.60 -3.50
N GLY A 299 -20.09 43.84 -2.89
CA GLY A 299 -19.89 43.86 -1.44
C GLY A 299 -20.44 42.61 -0.75
N GLU A 300 -21.20 42.81 0.31
CA GLU A 300 -21.81 41.73 1.11
C GLU A 300 -22.84 40.88 0.36
N ARG A 301 -23.42 41.38 -0.74
CA ARG A 301 -24.38 40.62 -1.57
C ARG A 301 -23.69 39.57 -2.45
N CYS A 302 -22.37 39.61 -2.58
CA CYS A 302 -21.62 38.67 -3.39
C CYS A 302 -21.83 37.21 -2.96
N GLN A 303 -22.25 36.37 -3.91
CA GLN A 303 -22.48 34.94 -3.71
C GLN A 303 -21.27 34.07 -4.10
N ASN A 304 -20.14 34.65 -4.49
CA ASN A 304 -18.91 33.94 -4.85
C ASN A 304 -17.86 34.01 -3.72
N GLN A 305 -18.21 33.52 -2.53
CA GLN A 305 -17.35 33.51 -1.33
C GLN A 305 -17.44 32.15 -0.60
N CYS A 306 -17.65 31.07 -1.35
CA CYS A 306 -18.05 29.76 -0.84
C CYS A 306 -16.98 29.09 0.04
N PHE A 307 -15.70 29.18 -0.33
CA PHE A 307 -14.58 28.59 0.41
C PHE A 307 -14.34 29.32 1.73
N THR A 308 -14.36 30.65 1.72
CA THR A 308 -14.19 31.45 2.94
C THR A 308 -15.37 31.30 3.90
N LYS A 309 -16.61 31.30 3.38
CA LYS A 309 -17.84 31.14 4.19
C LYS A 309 -18.07 29.70 4.68
N ARG A 310 -17.53 28.68 3.99
CA ARG A 310 -17.64 27.25 4.34
C ARG A 310 -19.09 26.79 4.53
N GLN A 311 -19.95 27.23 3.63
CA GLN A 311 -21.35 26.79 3.59
C GLN A 311 -21.39 25.49 2.80
N TYR A 312 -21.50 24.37 3.52
CA TYR A 312 -21.56 23.04 2.95
C TYR A 312 -22.98 22.47 3.16
N PRO A 313 -23.51 21.69 2.21
CA PRO A 313 -24.73 20.91 2.43
C PRO A 313 -24.58 19.97 3.61
N GLU A 314 -25.70 19.62 4.25
CA GLU A 314 -25.67 18.61 5.31
C GLU A 314 -25.35 17.23 4.72
N VAL A 315 -24.42 16.52 5.37
CA VAL A 315 -23.95 15.21 4.92
C VAL A 315 -23.92 14.22 6.08
N GLU A 316 -23.92 12.94 5.74
CA GLU A 316 -23.70 11.86 6.70
C GLU A 316 -22.71 10.81 6.20
N ILE A 317 -21.91 10.34 7.14
CA ILE A 317 -20.97 9.23 6.96
C ILE A 317 -21.74 7.93 7.13
N PHE A 318 -21.61 7.01 6.18
CA PHE A 318 -22.28 5.71 6.22
C PHE A 318 -21.34 4.58 5.77
N ARG A 319 -21.67 3.34 6.14
CA ARG A 319 -20.88 2.17 5.76
C ARG A 319 -21.33 1.65 4.40
N THR A 320 -20.39 1.52 3.46
CA THR A 320 -20.63 0.87 2.16
C THR A 320 -20.29 -0.62 2.23
N VAL A 321 -20.85 -1.41 1.31
CA VAL A 321 -20.63 -2.87 1.26
C VAL A 321 -19.18 -3.23 0.91
N ALA A 322 -18.55 -2.53 -0.05
CA ALA A 322 -17.29 -2.96 -0.64
C ALA A 322 -16.21 -1.86 -0.74
N ARG A 323 -16.53 -0.61 -0.40
CA ARG A 323 -15.67 0.58 -0.59
C ARG A 323 -15.31 1.27 0.73
N GLY A 324 -15.49 0.61 1.87
CA GLY A 324 -15.20 1.23 3.16
C GLY A 324 -16.35 2.12 3.65
N TRP A 325 -15.99 3.28 4.21
CA TRP A 325 -16.92 4.32 4.63
C TRP A 325 -17.17 5.27 3.46
N GLY A 326 -18.42 5.70 3.28
CA GLY A 326 -18.86 6.63 2.25
C GLY A 326 -19.49 7.88 2.85
N LEU A 327 -19.76 8.87 2.00
CA LEU A 327 -20.46 10.11 2.36
C LEU A 327 -21.72 10.23 1.49
N ARG A 328 -22.86 10.60 2.09
CA ARG A 328 -24.09 10.90 1.34
C ARG A 328 -24.70 12.22 1.82
N CYS A 329 -25.43 12.90 0.95
CA CYS A 329 -26.11 14.15 1.31
C CYS A 329 -27.39 13.89 2.11
N LYS A 330 -27.78 14.83 2.98
CA LYS A 330 -29.08 14.82 3.68
C LYS A 330 -30.09 15.79 3.08
N THR A 331 -29.62 16.72 2.26
CA THR A 331 -30.42 17.69 1.53
C THR A 331 -30.22 17.50 0.04
N ASP A 332 -31.19 17.96 -0.75
CA ASP A 332 -31.03 18.05 -2.20
C ASP A 332 -29.92 19.07 -2.52
N ILE A 333 -29.09 18.76 -3.51
CA ILE A 333 -27.98 19.59 -3.99
C ILE A 333 -28.22 19.86 -5.47
N LYS A 334 -28.16 21.12 -5.89
CA LYS A 334 -28.35 21.49 -7.30
C LYS A 334 -27.06 21.32 -8.11
N LYS A 335 -27.20 21.10 -9.41
CA LYS A 335 -26.09 21.09 -10.36
C LYS A 335 -25.27 22.38 -10.25
N GLY A 336 -23.95 22.23 -10.18
CA GLY A 336 -22.99 23.32 -10.05
C GLY A 336 -22.83 23.87 -8.63
N GLU A 337 -23.62 23.40 -7.66
CA GLU A 337 -23.52 23.85 -6.27
C GLU A 337 -22.21 23.38 -5.62
N PHE A 338 -21.69 24.22 -4.71
CA PHE A 338 -20.49 23.93 -3.93
C PHE A 338 -20.81 22.94 -2.81
N VAL A 339 -20.20 21.76 -2.84
CA VAL A 339 -20.50 20.64 -1.95
C VAL A 339 -19.57 20.64 -0.74
N ASN A 340 -18.26 20.73 -0.97
CA ASN A 340 -17.28 20.77 0.12
C ASN A 340 -15.93 21.28 -0.37
N GLU A 341 -15.05 21.60 0.56
CA GLU A 341 -13.63 21.79 0.27
C GLU A 341 -12.86 20.49 0.60
N TYR A 342 -11.93 20.08 -0.26
CA TYR A 342 -11.02 18.98 0.07
C TYR A 342 -9.88 19.49 0.93
N VAL A 343 -9.97 19.21 2.24
CA VAL A 343 -9.05 19.75 3.26
C VAL A 343 -8.23 18.66 3.91
N GLY A 344 -6.93 18.93 4.12
CA GLY A 344 -6.00 17.99 4.75
C GLY A 344 -4.73 18.65 5.29
N GLU A 345 -3.74 17.81 5.59
CA GLU A 345 -2.36 18.26 5.76
C GLU A 345 -1.74 18.55 4.39
N MET A 346 -1.10 19.70 4.23
CA MET A 346 -0.39 20.04 3.01
C MET A 346 1.08 19.63 3.16
N ILE A 347 1.50 18.66 2.35
CA ILE A 347 2.82 18.00 2.39
C ILE A 347 3.53 18.14 1.05
N ASP A 348 4.84 18.00 1.05
CA ASP A 348 5.67 17.95 -0.16
C ASP A 348 5.75 16.51 -0.72
N GLU A 349 6.37 16.36 -1.89
CA GLU A 349 6.53 15.06 -2.55
C GLU A 349 7.37 14.06 -1.73
N GLU A 350 8.37 14.56 -0.98
CA GLU A 350 9.24 13.75 -0.14
C GLU A 350 8.44 13.11 1.01
N GLU A 351 7.68 13.92 1.75
CA GLU A 351 6.80 13.47 2.83
C GLU A 351 5.67 12.58 2.28
N CYS A 352 5.13 12.89 1.10
CA CYS A 352 4.12 12.05 0.45
C CYS A 352 4.65 10.64 0.16
N ARG A 353 5.85 10.54 -0.42
CA ARG A 353 6.52 9.26 -0.69
C ARG A 353 6.80 8.50 0.59
N ALA A 354 7.24 9.18 1.64
CA ALA A 354 7.48 8.58 2.96
C ALA A 354 6.18 7.99 3.55
N ARG A 355 5.07 8.72 3.48
CA ARG A 355 3.75 8.24 3.94
C ARG A 355 3.21 7.07 3.12
N ILE A 356 3.38 7.09 1.81
CA ILE A 356 2.96 5.98 0.93
C ILE A 356 3.78 4.73 1.22
N LYS A 357 5.11 4.87 1.36
CA LYS A 357 5.99 3.75 1.73
C LYS A 357 5.59 3.16 3.08
N HIS A 358 5.36 4.01 4.08
CA HIS A 358 4.87 3.57 5.37
C HIS A 358 3.50 2.86 5.26
N ALA A 359 2.57 3.38 4.47
CA ALA A 359 1.27 2.74 4.24
C ALA A 359 1.40 1.36 3.58
N GLN A 360 2.27 1.24 2.56
CA GLN A 360 2.55 -0.03 1.87
C GLN A 360 3.22 -1.05 2.80
N GLU A 361 4.17 -0.60 3.62
CA GLU A 361 4.84 -1.45 4.62
C GLU A 361 3.88 -1.93 5.71
N HIS A 362 2.78 -1.22 5.97
CA HIS A 362 1.82 -1.57 7.02
C HIS A 362 0.48 -2.07 6.49
N ASP A 363 0.41 -2.48 5.21
CA ASP A 363 -0.79 -2.98 4.52
C ASP A 363 -2.02 -2.02 4.65
N ILE A 364 -1.75 -0.71 4.76
CA ILE A 364 -2.78 0.32 4.77
C ILE A 364 -3.21 0.58 3.34
N SER A 365 -4.45 0.19 3.03
CA SER A 365 -5.02 0.26 1.67
C SER A 365 -5.85 1.51 1.40
N ASN A 366 -6.03 2.40 2.39
CA ASN A 366 -6.81 3.63 2.23
C ASN A 366 -5.88 4.84 2.08
N PHE A 367 -5.89 5.44 0.89
CA PHE A 367 -5.10 6.63 0.55
C PHE A 367 -6.01 7.84 0.39
N TYR A 368 -5.58 8.98 0.93
CA TYR A 368 -6.35 10.24 0.97
C TYR A 368 -5.56 11.42 0.41
N MET A 369 -4.57 11.13 -0.46
CA MET A 369 -3.66 12.10 -1.06
C MET A 369 -4.26 12.64 -2.37
N LEU A 370 -4.24 13.96 -2.52
CA LEU A 370 -4.69 14.67 -3.71
C LEU A 370 -3.67 15.77 -4.06
N THR A 371 -3.07 15.69 -5.25
CA THR A 371 -2.09 16.69 -5.71
C THR A 371 -2.79 18.03 -5.96
N LEU A 372 -2.35 19.06 -5.24
CA LEU A 372 -2.76 20.44 -5.49
C LEU A 372 -1.94 20.99 -6.65
N ASP A 373 -0.64 21.19 -6.47
CA ASP A 373 0.31 21.72 -7.46
C ASP A 373 1.66 20.97 -7.32
N LYS A 374 2.69 21.36 -8.09
CA LYS A 374 4.04 20.81 -7.93
C LYS A 374 4.53 21.03 -6.48
N ASP A 375 5.02 19.97 -5.84
CA ASP A 375 5.46 19.97 -4.43
C ASP A 375 4.39 20.37 -3.39
N ARG A 376 3.09 20.36 -3.75
CA ARG A 376 1.98 20.60 -2.81
C ARG A 376 0.91 19.54 -2.94
N ILE A 377 0.83 18.66 -1.95
CA ILE A 377 -0.11 17.53 -1.91
C ILE A 377 -0.97 17.65 -0.65
N ILE A 378 -2.28 17.46 -0.78
CA ILE A 378 -3.22 17.45 0.35
C ILE A 378 -3.43 16.00 0.80
N ASP A 379 -3.04 15.67 2.03
CA ASP A 379 -3.30 14.39 2.69
C ASP A 379 -4.40 14.54 3.74
N ALA A 380 -5.60 14.02 3.44
CA ALA A 380 -6.74 14.04 4.35
C ALA A 380 -6.80 12.81 5.30
N GLY A 381 -5.74 12.01 5.33
CA GLY A 381 -5.65 10.79 6.13
C GLY A 381 -5.67 11.08 7.63
N PRO A 382 -4.61 11.71 8.20
CA PRO A 382 -4.53 12.01 9.64
C PRO A 382 -5.48 13.13 10.08
N LYS A 383 -5.56 14.19 9.28
CA LYS A 383 -6.41 15.37 9.53
C LYS A 383 -7.18 15.70 8.26
N GLY A 384 -8.47 15.91 8.36
CA GLY A 384 -9.32 16.28 7.22
C GLY A 384 -10.71 16.71 7.65
N ASN A 385 -11.62 16.88 6.70
CA ASN A 385 -13.04 17.12 6.98
C ASN A 385 -13.90 15.95 6.45
N HIS A 386 -15.19 16.16 6.20
CA HIS A 386 -16.08 15.12 5.65
C HIS A 386 -15.71 14.67 4.22
N SER A 387 -15.01 15.49 3.42
CA SER A 387 -14.66 15.17 2.03
C SER A 387 -13.82 13.91 1.89
N ARG A 388 -13.04 13.56 2.93
CA ARG A 388 -12.21 12.34 2.97
C ARG A 388 -13.02 11.04 2.82
N PHE A 389 -14.32 11.07 3.07
CA PHE A 389 -15.22 9.92 2.94
C PHE A 389 -15.95 9.86 1.59
N MET A 390 -15.71 10.81 0.69
CA MET A 390 -16.29 10.74 -0.66
C MET A 390 -15.54 9.71 -1.48
N ASN A 391 -16.25 8.68 -1.93
CA ASN A 391 -15.65 7.57 -2.67
C ASN A 391 -15.44 7.90 -4.15
N HIS A 392 -14.60 7.08 -4.77
CA HIS A 392 -14.42 7.07 -6.22
C HIS A 392 -15.65 6.53 -6.95
N SER A 393 -15.98 7.15 -8.07
CA SER A 393 -16.87 6.59 -9.10
C SER A 393 -16.35 6.91 -10.51
N CYS A 394 -16.47 5.95 -11.44
CA CYS A 394 -16.20 6.16 -12.86
C CYS A 394 -17.34 6.94 -13.55
N GLN A 395 -18.51 7.01 -12.92
CA GLN A 395 -19.62 7.88 -13.28
C GLN A 395 -20.02 8.69 -12.03
N PRO A 396 -19.25 9.72 -11.68
CA PRO A 396 -19.47 10.48 -10.45
C PRO A 396 -20.63 11.46 -10.58
N ASN A 397 -21.12 11.93 -9.43
CA ASN A 397 -22.07 13.04 -9.33
C ASN A 397 -21.42 14.35 -8.85
N CYS A 398 -20.16 14.31 -8.40
CA CYS A 398 -19.37 15.48 -8.08
C CYS A 398 -18.04 15.48 -8.86
N GLU A 399 -17.45 16.66 -9.02
CA GLU A 399 -16.11 16.83 -9.57
C GLU A 399 -15.25 17.72 -8.66
N THR A 400 -13.94 17.61 -8.78
CA THR A 400 -12.99 18.48 -8.09
C THR A 400 -12.54 19.60 -9.00
N GLN A 401 -12.62 20.83 -8.53
CA GLN A 401 -12.16 22.03 -9.24
C GLN A 401 -11.09 22.74 -8.41
N LYS A 402 -10.02 23.20 -9.07
CA LYS A 402 -9.00 24.05 -8.46
C LYS A 402 -9.43 25.50 -8.56
N TRP A 403 -9.54 26.16 -7.41
CA TRP A 403 -9.94 27.57 -7.29
C TRP A 403 -8.83 28.39 -6.67
N THR A 404 -8.67 29.62 -7.12
CA THR A 404 -7.77 30.59 -6.49
C THR A 404 -8.54 31.39 -5.44
N VAL A 405 -8.13 31.27 -4.18
CA VAL A 405 -8.78 31.90 -3.02
C VAL A 405 -7.73 32.68 -2.24
N ASN A 406 -7.85 34.01 -2.21
CA ASN A 406 -6.90 34.92 -1.55
C ASN A 406 -5.42 34.69 -1.97
N GLY A 407 -5.20 34.37 -3.25
CA GLY A 407 -3.87 34.12 -3.80
C GLY A 407 -3.36 32.68 -3.68
N ASP A 408 -4.10 31.78 -3.02
CA ASP A 408 -3.72 30.38 -2.90
C ASP A 408 -4.66 29.44 -3.66
N THR A 409 -4.12 28.34 -4.16
CA THR A 409 -4.89 27.29 -4.82
C THR A 409 -5.61 26.44 -3.77
N ARG A 410 -6.92 26.22 -3.94
CA ARG A 410 -7.74 25.35 -3.08
C ARG A 410 -8.55 24.39 -3.94
N VAL A 411 -8.91 23.23 -3.40
CA VAL A 411 -9.68 22.21 -4.13
C VAL A 411 -11.10 22.18 -3.59
N GLY A 412 -12.05 22.58 -4.43
CA GLY A 412 -13.47 22.49 -4.15
C GLY A 412 -14.10 21.28 -4.83
N LEU A 413 -15.16 20.75 -4.22
CA LEU A 413 -16.02 19.72 -4.77
C LEU A 413 -17.34 20.38 -5.21
N PHE A 414 -17.73 20.16 -6.46
CA PHE A 414 -18.92 20.75 -7.07
C PHE A 414 -19.81 19.67 -7.67
N ALA A 415 -21.12 19.87 -7.63
CA ALA A 415 -22.08 18.91 -8.18
C ALA A 415 -22.12 18.96 -9.72
N LEU A 416 -22.00 17.81 -10.38
CA LEU A 416 -22.11 17.68 -11.85
C LEU A 416 -23.56 17.61 -12.34
N VAL A 417 -24.46 17.16 -11.46
CA VAL A 417 -25.88 16.93 -11.70
C VAL A 417 -26.66 17.37 -10.47
N ASP A 418 -27.99 17.45 -10.58
CA ASP A 418 -28.83 17.55 -9.39
C ASP A 418 -28.75 16.24 -8.59
N ILE A 419 -28.54 16.32 -7.28
CA ILE A 419 -28.33 15.18 -6.38
C ILE A 419 -29.42 15.20 -5.32
N ALA A 420 -30.27 14.18 -5.31
CA ALA A 420 -31.33 14.04 -4.31
C ALA A 420 -30.77 13.65 -2.93
N ALA A 421 -31.43 14.09 -1.86
CA ALA A 421 -31.13 13.72 -0.48
C ALA A 421 -31.04 12.18 -0.31
N GLY A 422 -30.06 11.73 0.46
CA GLY A 422 -29.76 10.32 0.69
C GLY A 422 -28.82 9.68 -0.34
N THR A 423 -28.46 10.39 -1.41
CA THR A 423 -27.56 9.88 -2.46
C THR A 423 -26.10 9.96 -2.03
N GLU A 424 -25.32 8.90 -2.31
CA GLU A 424 -23.87 8.89 -2.07
C GLU A 424 -23.17 9.94 -2.94
N LEU A 425 -22.32 10.75 -2.32
CA LEU A 425 -21.50 11.75 -2.98
C LEU A 425 -20.19 11.09 -3.41
N THR A 426 -19.92 11.11 -4.70
CA THR A 426 -18.76 10.47 -5.32
C THR A 426 -18.10 11.41 -6.32
N PHE A 427 -16.79 11.31 -6.46
CA PHE A 427 -16.05 12.04 -7.49
C PHE A 427 -15.06 11.13 -8.19
N ASN A 428 -14.62 11.51 -9.39
CA ASN A 428 -13.59 10.75 -10.09
C ASN A 428 -12.21 11.14 -9.54
N TYR A 429 -11.40 10.14 -9.17
CA TYR A 429 -10.08 10.33 -8.55
C TYR A 429 -8.99 10.65 -9.60
N ASN A 430 -9.39 11.15 -10.78
CA ASN A 430 -8.53 11.44 -11.93
C ASN A 430 -7.44 12.51 -11.68
N LEU A 431 -7.28 12.99 -10.44
CA LEU A 431 -6.15 13.78 -9.96
C LEU A 431 -5.29 12.89 -9.07
N GLU A 432 -4.32 12.21 -9.69
CA GLU A 432 -3.08 11.72 -9.06
C GLU A 432 -3.22 11.22 -7.62
N CYS A 433 -4.21 10.36 -7.33
CA CYS A 433 -4.25 9.68 -6.03
C CYS A 433 -3.10 8.68 -5.95
N LEU A 434 -1.95 9.16 -5.49
CA LEU A 434 -0.72 8.40 -5.33
C LEU A 434 -0.96 7.22 -4.36
N GLY A 435 -0.55 6.02 -4.77
CA GLY A 435 -0.68 4.78 -3.97
C GLY A 435 -1.82 3.83 -4.36
N ASN A 436 -2.81 4.28 -5.15
CA ASN A 436 -4.01 3.47 -5.48
C ASN A 436 -3.97 2.71 -6.82
N GLY A 437 -2.91 2.85 -7.62
CA GLY A 437 -2.88 2.38 -9.02
C GLY A 437 -3.03 0.87 -9.25
N LYS A 438 -3.05 0.05 -8.19
CA LYS A 438 -3.28 -1.41 -8.25
C LYS A 438 -4.63 -1.85 -7.66
N THR A 439 -5.45 -0.92 -7.17
CA THR A 439 -6.69 -1.24 -6.47
C THR A 439 -7.86 -1.39 -7.45
N VAL A 440 -8.53 -2.54 -7.41
CA VAL A 440 -9.70 -2.82 -8.26
C VAL A 440 -10.84 -1.87 -7.92
N CYS A 441 -11.40 -1.21 -8.94
CA CYS A 441 -12.52 -0.30 -8.78
C CYS A 441 -13.82 -1.08 -8.54
N LYS A 442 -14.52 -0.74 -7.45
CA LYS A 442 -15.79 -1.34 -7.04
C LYS A 442 -16.94 -0.32 -7.06
N CYS A 443 -16.89 0.66 -7.95
CA CYS A 443 -17.91 1.72 -8.04
C CYS A 443 -19.27 1.20 -8.55
N GLY A 444 -19.27 0.13 -9.37
CA GLY A 444 -20.49 -0.47 -9.92
C GLY A 444 -21.05 0.25 -11.16
N SER A 445 -20.41 1.32 -11.64
CA SER A 445 -20.85 2.04 -12.85
C SER A 445 -20.69 1.17 -14.11
N PRO A 446 -21.58 1.30 -15.11
CA PRO A 446 -21.52 0.52 -16.35
C PRO A 446 -20.27 0.84 -17.19
N ASN A 447 -19.72 2.05 -17.04
CA ASN A 447 -18.50 2.52 -17.70
C ASN A 447 -17.24 2.34 -16.82
N CYS A 448 -17.27 1.47 -15.81
CA CYS A 448 -16.16 1.29 -14.88
C CYS A 448 -14.86 0.93 -15.61
N SER A 449 -13.77 1.66 -15.32
CA SER A 449 -12.44 1.41 -15.88
C SER A 449 -11.75 0.17 -15.27
N GLY A 450 -12.34 -0.43 -14.24
CA GLY A 450 -11.83 -1.64 -13.57
C GLY A 450 -10.80 -1.38 -12.47
N PHE A 451 -10.08 -0.25 -12.52
CA PHE A 451 -9.05 0.10 -11.53
C PHE A 451 -9.19 1.57 -11.11
N LEU A 452 -8.87 1.85 -9.84
CA LEU A 452 -8.85 3.23 -9.33
C LEU A 452 -7.74 4.01 -10.05
N GLY A 453 -8.09 5.16 -10.64
CA GLY A 453 -7.14 6.05 -11.33
C GLY A 453 -6.97 5.82 -12.84
N VAL A 454 -7.68 4.84 -13.43
CA VAL A 454 -7.71 4.65 -14.90
C VAL A 454 -8.91 5.39 -15.50
N ARG A 455 -8.72 6.10 -16.61
CA ARG A 455 -9.78 6.85 -17.28
C ARG A 455 -10.88 5.90 -17.80
N PRO A 456 -12.18 6.20 -17.58
CA PRO A 456 -13.29 5.43 -18.15
C PRO A 456 -13.24 5.41 -19.69
N LYS A 457 -13.60 4.28 -20.31
CA LYS A 457 -13.79 4.20 -21.77
C LYS A 457 -15.08 4.94 -22.14
N ASN A 458 -14.97 6.11 -22.78
CA ASN A 458 -16.15 6.80 -23.33
C ASN A 458 -16.74 5.97 -24.48
N GLN A 459 -18.01 5.57 -24.37
CA GLN A 459 -18.77 5.19 -25.56
C GLN A 459 -19.20 6.45 -26.31
N PRO A 460 -19.11 6.50 -27.65
CA PRO A 460 -19.72 7.58 -28.41
C PRO A 460 -21.24 7.49 -28.27
N SER A 461 -21.85 8.64 -27.97
CA SER A 461 -23.30 8.83 -27.92
C SER A 461 -23.92 8.58 -29.29
N SER A 462 -24.62 7.46 -29.48
CA SER A 462 -25.53 7.28 -30.60
C SER A 462 -26.96 7.63 -30.17
N SER A 463 -27.35 8.87 -30.46
CA SER A 463 -28.76 9.24 -30.58
C SER A 463 -29.36 8.64 -31.85
N GLU A 464 -30.62 8.24 -31.70
CA GLU A 464 -31.66 8.02 -32.70
C GLU A 464 -32.04 6.58 -33.10
N ASP A 465 -33.34 6.40 -32.95
CA ASP A 465 -34.20 5.24 -32.95
C ASP A 465 -34.79 5.04 -34.35
N LYS A 466 -34.67 3.84 -34.96
CA LYS A 466 -35.63 3.32 -35.96
C LYS A 466 -35.68 1.79 -35.91
N GLY A 467 -36.74 1.24 -35.32
CA GLY A 467 -37.05 -0.19 -35.38
C GLY A 467 -37.66 -0.66 -36.72
N ARG A 468 -37.52 -1.98 -37.00
CA ARG A 468 -38.63 -2.90 -37.36
C ARG A 468 -38.16 -4.33 -37.73
N LYS A 469 -38.64 -5.28 -36.92
CA LYS A 469 -39.27 -6.60 -37.22
C LYS A 469 -38.53 -7.75 -37.96
N LEU A 470 -38.32 -8.81 -37.16
CA LEU A 470 -38.73 -10.23 -37.27
C LEU A 470 -38.28 -11.16 -38.45
N LYS A 471 -37.55 -12.21 -38.00
CA LYS A 471 -37.67 -13.67 -38.24
C LYS A 471 -37.46 -14.26 -39.65
N LYS A 472 -36.47 -15.17 -39.74
CA LYS A 472 -36.71 -16.57 -40.18
C LYS A 472 -35.63 -17.54 -39.67
N LYS A 473 -36.09 -18.68 -39.10
CA LYS A 473 -35.31 -19.89 -38.79
C LYS A 473 -35.07 -20.70 -40.08
N THR A 474 -33.91 -21.36 -40.19
CA THR A 474 -33.83 -22.81 -40.51
C THR A 474 -32.43 -23.42 -40.30
N ASN A 475 -32.43 -24.47 -39.48
CA ASN A 475 -31.60 -25.66 -39.31
C ASN A 475 -30.23 -25.90 -40.01
N ILE A 476 -29.24 -26.16 -39.14
CA ILE A 476 -28.35 -27.35 -39.04
C ILE A 476 -27.63 -27.87 -40.30
N LYS A 477 -26.29 -27.77 -40.30
CA LYS A 477 -25.37 -28.89 -40.62
C LYS A 477 -24.05 -28.77 -39.86
N ARG A 478 -23.58 -29.91 -39.36
CA ARG A 478 -22.42 -30.10 -38.46
C ARG A 478 -21.07 -30.12 -39.21
N ARG A 479 -20.05 -29.61 -38.50
CA ARG A 479 -18.60 -29.92 -38.50
C ARG A 479 -17.73 -29.50 -39.72
N SER A 480 -16.78 -28.60 -39.46
CA SER A 480 -15.35 -28.95 -39.37
C SER A 480 -14.56 -27.85 -38.63
N LYS A 481 -13.42 -28.29 -38.08
CA LYS A 481 -12.47 -27.63 -37.18
C LYS A 481 -11.53 -26.70 -37.97
N SER A 482 -11.45 -25.41 -37.65
CA SER A 482 -10.25 -24.58 -37.94
C SER A 482 -10.32 -23.18 -37.32
N GLU A 483 -9.23 -22.88 -36.60
CA GLU A 483 -8.57 -21.58 -36.42
C GLU A 483 -9.29 -20.47 -35.63
N VAL A 484 -8.93 -20.41 -34.34
CA VAL A 484 -9.00 -19.21 -33.51
C VAL A 484 -8.08 -18.15 -34.11
N THR A 485 -8.62 -17.22 -34.90
CA THR A 485 -7.93 -15.95 -35.16
C THR A 485 -7.96 -15.14 -33.88
N LYS A 486 -6.81 -15.05 -33.18
CA LYS A 486 -6.60 -14.10 -32.08
C LYS A 486 -7.02 -12.70 -32.56
N GLU A 487 -7.83 -12.02 -31.76
CA GLU A 487 -8.19 -10.62 -31.94
C GLU A 487 -6.89 -9.78 -31.99
N ARG A 488 -6.81 -8.85 -32.95
CA ARG A 488 -5.66 -7.97 -33.15
C ARG A 488 -5.72 -6.83 -32.11
N GLU A 489 -4.58 -6.27 -31.74
CA GLU A 489 -4.51 -5.16 -30.78
C GLU A 489 -5.14 -3.88 -31.39
N ASP A 490 -5.82 -3.08 -30.56
CA ASP A 490 -6.50 -1.82 -30.98
C ASP A 490 -5.64 -0.56 -30.72
N GLU A 491 -4.45 -0.75 -30.15
CA GLU A 491 -3.53 0.32 -29.72
C GLU A 491 -2.21 0.20 -30.50
N CYS A 492 -1.66 1.33 -30.95
CA CYS A 492 -0.39 1.36 -31.65
C CYS A 492 0.73 0.83 -30.74
N PHE A 493 1.40 -0.26 -31.15
CA PHE A 493 2.45 -0.89 -30.34
C PHE A 493 3.69 -0.01 -30.13
N SER A 494 3.84 1.08 -30.90
CA SER A 494 4.95 2.02 -30.75
C SER A 494 4.66 3.17 -29.79
N CYS A 495 3.42 3.63 -29.65
CA CYS A 495 3.09 4.83 -28.85
C CYS A 495 2.01 4.60 -27.79
N GLY A 496 1.32 3.45 -27.81
CA GLY A 496 0.25 3.12 -26.87
C GLY A 496 -1.09 3.82 -27.15
N ASP A 497 -1.17 4.69 -28.16
CA ASP A 497 -2.39 5.42 -28.50
C ASP A 497 -3.25 4.65 -29.51
N GLY A 498 -4.58 4.76 -29.35
CA GLY A 498 -5.55 4.33 -30.37
C GLY A 498 -5.67 5.35 -31.49
N GLY A 499 -6.17 4.93 -32.67
CA GLY A 499 -6.30 5.83 -33.81
C GLY A 499 -6.31 5.13 -35.16
N GLN A 500 -5.85 5.82 -36.20
CA GLN A 500 -5.81 5.28 -37.56
C GLN A 500 -4.61 4.36 -37.78
N ILE A 501 -4.69 3.15 -37.24
CA ILE A 501 -3.61 2.15 -37.20
C ILE A 501 -3.53 1.26 -38.45
N VAL A 502 -2.33 0.74 -38.72
CA VAL A 502 -1.97 -0.18 -39.79
C VAL A 502 -1.67 -1.55 -39.18
N SER A 503 -2.32 -2.59 -39.68
CA SER A 503 -2.20 -3.96 -39.16
C SER A 503 -1.09 -4.75 -39.86
N CYS A 504 -0.22 -5.44 -39.11
CA CYS A 504 0.72 -6.40 -39.68
C CYS A 504 0.00 -7.58 -40.34
N LYS A 505 0.41 -8.00 -41.55
CA LYS A 505 -0.21 -9.13 -42.28
C LYS A 505 0.53 -10.46 -42.10
N LYS A 506 1.60 -10.53 -41.29
CA LYS A 506 2.29 -11.81 -40.97
C LYS A 506 1.34 -12.72 -40.16
N PRO A 507 1.16 -14.00 -40.53
CA PRO A 507 0.30 -14.93 -39.80
C PRO A 507 0.68 -15.02 -38.32
N GLY A 508 -0.29 -14.86 -37.42
CA GLY A 508 -0.08 -14.95 -35.98
C GLY A 508 0.43 -13.67 -35.29
N CYS A 509 0.71 -12.58 -36.03
CA CYS A 509 1.12 -11.30 -35.44
C CYS A 509 -0.10 -10.44 -35.06
N PRO A 510 -0.28 -10.09 -33.76
CA PRO A 510 -1.40 -9.26 -33.32
C PRO A 510 -1.14 -7.75 -33.45
N LYS A 511 0.10 -7.35 -33.79
CA LYS A 511 0.58 -5.97 -33.67
C LYS A 511 0.04 -5.01 -34.73
N VAL A 512 -0.24 -3.79 -34.30
CA VAL A 512 -0.73 -2.66 -35.10
C VAL A 512 0.09 -1.40 -34.80
N TYR A 513 0.23 -0.49 -35.76
CA TYR A 513 1.08 0.69 -35.65
C TYR A 513 0.46 1.88 -36.37
N HIS A 514 0.73 3.12 -35.94
CA HIS A 514 0.50 4.28 -36.82
C HIS A 514 1.51 4.27 -37.97
N ALA A 515 1.09 4.70 -39.17
CA ALA A 515 2.00 4.88 -40.30
C ALA A 515 3.12 5.87 -39.95
N ASP A 516 2.76 6.95 -39.24
CA ASP A 516 3.68 7.99 -38.80
C ASP A 516 4.68 7.50 -37.75
N CYS A 517 4.24 6.65 -36.80
CA CYS A 517 5.14 6.01 -35.82
C CYS A 517 6.19 5.09 -36.44
N LEU A 518 6.00 4.70 -37.71
CA LEU A 518 6.94 3.88 -38.47
C LEU A 518 7.69 4.68 -39.55
N ASN A 519 7.60 6.02 -39.52
CA ASN A 519 8.14 6.90 -40.55
C ASN A 519 7.67 6.57 -41.98
N LEU A 520 6.48 5.96 -42.12
CA LEU A 520 5.89 5.64 -43.41
C LEU A 520 5.14 6.86 -43.93
N THR A 521 5.69 7.53 -44.93
CA THR A 521 5.08 8.71 -45.57
C THR A 521 3.76 8.41 -46.31
N LYS A 522 3.48 7.13 -46.58
CA LYS A 522 2.21 6.63 -47.15
C LYS A 522 1.85 5.29 -46.54
N ARG A 523 0.54 5.03 -46.43
CA ARG A 523 0.03 3.72 -46.00
C ARG A 523 0.51 2.61 -46.95
N PRO A 524 1.12 1.54 -46.44
CA PRO A 524 1.52 0.40 -47.26
C PRO A 524 0.30 -0.22 -47.95
N ALA A 525 0.35 -0.31 -49.28
CA ALA A 525 -0.62 -1.05 -50.06
C ALA A 525 -0.12 -2.50 -50.23
N GLY A 526 -0.95 -3.49 -49.87
CA GLY A 526 -0.63 -4.91 -50.04
C GLY A 526 -0.20 -5.64 -48.76
N ARG A 527 0.59 -6.72 -48.90
CA ARG A 527 1.09 -7.55 -47.79
C ARG A 527 2.27 -6.85 -47.12
N TRP A 528 1.99 -6.10 -46.07
CA TRP A 528 2.99 -5.41 -45.24
C TRP A 528 3.23 -6.17 -43.93
N GLU A 529 4.50 -6.30 -43.54
CA GLU A 529 4.97 -6.93 -42.31
C GLU A 529 5.62 -5.88 -41.42
N CYS A 530 5.36 -5.94 -40.11
CA CYS A 530 5.87 -4.95 -39.16
C CYS A 530 7.36 -5.17 -38.79
N PRO A 531 8.06 -4.11 -38.34
CA PRO A 531 9.47 -4.20 -37.93
C PRO A 531 9.77 -5.21 -36.82
N TRP A 532 8.78 -5.54 -35.99
CA TRP A 532 8.88 -6.56 -34.92
C TRP A 532 9.28 -7.97 -35.40
N HIS A 533 9.41 -8.19 -36.71
CA HIS A 533 9.87 -9.45 -37.29
C HIS A 533 11.31 -9.38 -37.84
N GLN A 534 11.96 -8.23 -37.75
CA GLN A 534 13.30 -7.99 -38.28
C GLN A 534 14.23 -7.56 -37.14
N CYS A 535 15.41 -8.17 -37.09
CA CYS A 535 16.41 -7.85 -36.08
C CYS A 535 16.91 -6.42 -36.26
N ASP A 536 16.83 -5.60 -35.22
CA ASP A 536 17.21 -4.17 -35.31
C ASP A 536 18.71 -3.97 -35.62
N VAL A 537 19.55 -4.97 -35.32
CA VAL A 537 20.99 -4.91 -35.53
C VAL A 537 21.39 -5.30 -36.97
N CYS A 538 20.72 -6.28 -37.58
CA CYS A 538 21.17 -6.87 -38.86
C CYS A 538 20.08 -7.10 -39.91
N GLY A 539 18.82 -6.76 -39.62
CA GLY A 539 17.68 -6.89 -40.51
C GLY A 539 17.23 -8.33 -40.82
N LYS A 540 17.94 -9.37 -40.32
CA LYS A 540 17.55 -10.78 -40.45
C LYS A 540 16.27 -11.08 -39.65
N GLU A 541 15.60 -12.20 -39.94
CA GLU A 541 14.38 -12.59 -39.22
C GLU A 541 14.60 -12.69 -37.70
N ALA A 542 13.78 -11.96 -36.94
CA ALA A 542 13.86 -11.92 -35.49
C ALA A 542 13.30 -13.22 -34.88
N ALA A 543 13.98 -13.70 -33.84
CA ALA A 543 13.65 -14.93 -33.12
C ALA A 543 13.24 -14.68 -31.67
N SER A 544 13.49 -13.47 -31.15
CA SER A 544 13.16 -13.05 -29.80
C SER A 544 12.75 -11.57 -29.84
N PHE A 545 11.73 -11.22 -29.07
CA PHE A 545 11.01 -9.95 -29.26
C PHE A 545 10.80 -9.26 -27.92
N CYS A 546 10.97 -7.93 -27.89
CA CYS A 546 10.54 -7.15 -26.75
C CYS A 546 9.00 -7.14 -26.67
N GLU A 547 8.45 -7.32 -25.48
CA GLU A 547 6.99 -7.27 -25.24
C GLU A 547 6.47 -5.84 -25.05
N MET A 548 7.36 -4.87 -24.85
CA MET A 548 7.04 -3.49 -24.48
C MET A 548 7.28 -2.48 -25.60
N CYS A 549 8.09 -2.82 -26.59
CA CYS A 549 8.38 -1.95 -27.73
C CYS A 549 8.63 -2.77 -29.02
N PRO A 550 8.71 -2.11 -30.18
CA PRO A 550 8.91 -2.76 -31.47
C PRO A 550 10.26 -3.48 -31.62
N ASN A 551 11.20 -3.32 -30.68
CA ASN A 551 12.55 -3.86 -30.79
C ASN A 551 12.55 -5.40 -30.81
N SER A 552 13.32 -5.98 -31.72
CA SER A 552 13.41 -7.42 -31.89
C SER A 552 14.79 -7.87 -32.37
N PHE A 553 15.18 -9.09 -32.00
CA PHE A 553 16.55 -9.59 -32.20
C PHE A 553 16.57 -11.01 -32.75
N CYS A 554 17.55 -11.31 -33.61
CA CYS A 554 17.81 -12.66 -34.08
C CYS A 554 18.55 -13.48 -33.01
N LYS A 555 18.72 -14.79 -33.23
CA LYS A 555 19.41 -15.67 -32.26
C LYS A 555 20.84 -15.24 -31.96
N GLU A 556 21.53 -14.62 -32.91
CA GLU A 556 22.91 -14.12 -32.77
C GLU A 556 22.98 -12.82 -31.95
N HIS A 557 21.94 -11.99 -31.98
CA HIS A 557 21.94 -10.66 -31.36
C HIS A 557 21.02 -10.51 -30.14
N ARG A 558 20.35 -11.59 -29.71
CA ARG A 558 19.47 -11.54 -28.53
C ARG A 558 20.23 -11.49 -27.21
N GLU A 559 21.45 -12.03 -27.18
CA GLU A 559 22.25 -12.19 -25.96
C GLU A 559 22.79 -10.82 -25.54
N GLY A 560 22.46 -10.38 -24.33
CA GLY A 560 22.77 -9.03 -23.83
C GLY A 560 21.81 -7.92 -24.27
N MET A 561 20.93 -8.16 -25.25
CA MET A 561 19.96 -7.16 -25.75
C MET A 561 18.53 -7.37 -25.24
N LEU A 562 18.18 -8.60 -24.86
CA LEU A 562 16.90 -8.94 -24.25
C LEU A 562 17.12 -9.65 -22.90
N PHE A 563 16.37 -9.25 -21.88
CA PHE A 563 16.39 -9.85 -20.56
C PHE A 563 14.96 -10.01 -20.03
N ILE A 564 14.78 -10.90 -19.06
CA ILE A 564 13.52 -11.00 -18.34
C ILE A 564 13.53 -9.90 -17.28
N SER A 565 12.67 -8.90 -17.45
CA SER A 565 12.54 -7.80 -16.50
C SER A 565 12.19 -8.37 -15.10
N LYS A 566 12.98 -8.00 -14.09
CA LYS A 566 12.72 -8.39 -12.69
C LYS A 566 11.50 -7.67 -12.09
N LEU A 567 10.97 -6.65 -12.76
CA LEU A 567 9.83 -5.85 -12.30
C LEU A 567 8.48 -6.48 -12.65
N ASP A 568 8.37 -7.12 -13.82
CA ASP A 568 7.12 -7.64 -14.36
C ASP A 568 7.21 -9.04 -15.01
N GLY A 569 8.42 -9.60 -15.10
CA GLY A 569 8.66 -10.94 -15.66
C GLY A 569 8.56 -11.02 -17.19
N ARG A 570 8.44 -9.88 -17.89
CA ARG A 570 8.31 -9.84 -19.35
C ARG A 570 9.66 -9.73 -20.04
N LEU A 571 9.75 -10.28 -21.25
CA LEU A 571 10.97 -10.18 -22.06
C LEU A 571 11.10 -8.75 -22.62
N SER A 572 12.11 -8.01 -22.16
CA SER A 572 12.30 -6.57 -22.41
C SER A 572 13.67 -6.28 -22.98
N CYS A 573 13.79 -5.24 -23.82
CA CYS A 573 15.07 -4.79 -24.36
C CYS A 573 15.78 -3.79 -23.43
N CYS A 574 17.07 -3.52 -23.68
CA CYS A 574 17.92 -2.65 -22.85
C CYS A 574 17.39 -1.22 -22.65
N GLU A 575 16.55 -0.70 -23.56
CA GLU A 575 15.88 0.61 -23.37
C GLU A 575 14.82 0.60 -22.26
N HIS A 576 14.39 -0.58 -21.85
CA HIS A 576 13.47 -0.80 -20.73
C HIS A 576 14.17 -1.41 -19.51
N ASP A 577 15.51 -1.49 -19.53
CA ASP A 577 16.29 -1.86 -18.35
C ASP A 577 16.64 -0.61 -17.56
N PRO A 578 16.11 -0.42 -16.34
CA PRO A 578 16.57 0.67 -15.48
C PRO A 578 18.03 0.49 -15.00
N CYS A 579 18.70 -0.65 -15.26
CA CYS A 579 20.01 -0.97 -14.69
C CYS A 579 21.19 -0.95 -15.68
N GLY A 580 20.98 -0.96 -17.00
CA GLY A 580 22.06 -1.07 -18.00
C GLY A 580 22.81 -2.42 -17.99
N PRO A 581 23.80 -2.63 -18.88
CA PRO A 581 24.46 -3.93 -19.08
C PRO A 581 25.40 -4.37 -17.94
N ASP A 582 25.72 -3.49 -16.99
CA ASP A 582 26.55 -3.78 -15.82
C ASP A 582 25.70 -3.82 -14.54
N PRO A 583 25.90 -4.78 -13.61
CA PRO A 583 25.18 -4.81 -12.34
C PRO A 583 25.51 -3.58 -11.47
N LEU A 584 24.50 -2.91 -10.93
CA LEU A 584 24.68 -1.83 -9.94
C LEU A 584 25.17 -2.40 -8.61
N GLU A 585 26.19 -1.77 -8.02
CA GLU A 585 26.65 -2.03 -6.66
C GLU A 585 25.59 -1.60 -5.62
N PRO A 586 25.50 -2.24 -4.44
CA PRO A 586 24.49 -1.91 -3.43
C PRO A 586 24.58 -0.43 -2.98
N GLY A 587 23.61 0.38 -3.39
CA GLY A 587 23.48 1.79 -2.98
C GLY A 587 23.79 2.83 -4.05
N GLU A 588 24.17 2.43 -5.27
CA GLU A 588 24.33 3.36 -6.39
C GLU A 588 22.95 3.66 -7.02
N ILE A 589 22.59 4.95 -7.12
CA ILE A 589 21.44 5.42 -7.93
C ILE A 589 22.02 6.15 -9.13
N ARG A 590 21.88 5.59 -10.34
CA ARG A 590 22.17 6.33 -11.57
C ARG A 590 20.90 7.06 -12.00
N GLU A 591 20.97 8.38 -12.04
CA GLU A 591 19.88 9.20 -12.57
C GLU A 591 19.74 8.96 -14.08
N TYR A 592 18.50 8.77 -14.54
CA TYR A 592 18.17 8.81 -15.96
C TYR A 592 18.27 10.26 -16.44
N VAL A 593 19.34 10.57 -17.16
CA VAL A 593 19.44 11.82 -17.92
C VAL A 593 18.86 11.53 -19.31
N PRO A 594 17.71 12.13 -19.70
CA PRO A 594 17.22 11.98 -21.06
C PRO A 594 18.25 12.57 -22.02
N ASP A 595 18.69 11.78 -23.00
CA ASP A 595 19.64 12.23 -24.00
C ASP A 595 19.01 13.37 -24.82
N SER A 596 19.44 14.61 -24.58
CA SER A 596 19.08 15.79 -25.36
C SER A 596 19.82 15.85 -26.71
N GLY A 597 20.09 14.69 -27.31
CA GLY A 597 21.07 14.50 -28.38
C GLY A 597 20.54 13.85 -29.65
N ALA A 598 19.26 14.02 -30.02
CA ALA A 598 18.72 13.49 -31.30
C ALA A 598 18.00 14.54 -32.18
N TRP A 599 18.32 15.82 -32.03
CA TRP A 599 17.82 16.91 -32.89
C TRP A 599 18.92 17.87 -33.39
N LYS A 600 20.16 17.39 -33.58
CA LYS A 600 21.23 18.20 -34.19
C LYS A 600 22.08 17.42 -35.18
N THR A 601 21.49 17.08 -36.32
CA THR A 601 22.23 16.85 -37.56
C THR A 601 21.36 17.05 -38.79
N MET A 602 20.77 18.24 -38.95
CA MET A 602 20.40 18.81 -40.26
C MET A 602 20.39 20.33 -40.19
N LEU A 603 21.57 20.95 -40.15
CA LEU A 603 21.76 22.37 -40.47
C LEU A 603 23.25 22.60 -40.78
N HIS A 604 23.67 22.17 -41.96
CA HIS A 604 24.71 22.83 -42.77
C HIS A 604 24.63 22.29 -44.20
N SER A 605 23.66 22.82 -44.95
CA SER A 605 23.79 23.01 -46.39
C SER A 605 22.83 24.13 -46.82
N GLN A 606 23.19 25.38 -46.50
CA GLN A 606 23.02 26.56 -47.34
C GLN A 606 23.40 27.81 -46.54
N VAL A 607 24.47 28.46 -47.04
CA VAL A 607 25.01 29.80 -46.74
C VAL A 607 25.71 29.97 -45.39
#